data_AF-A0A350REK0-F1
#
_entry.id   AF-A0A350REK0-F1
#
_cell.length_a   1.000
_cell.length_b   1.000
_cell.length_c   1.000
_cell.angle_alpha   90.00
_cell.angle_beta   90.00
_cell.angle_gamma   90.00
#
_symmetry.space_group_name_H-M   'P 1'
#
loop_
_entity.id
_entity.type
_entity.pdbx_description
1 polymer ?
#
loop_
_entity_poly.entity_id
_entity_poly.type
_entity_poly.pdbx_seq_one_letter_code
_entity_poly.pdbx_strand_id
1 'polypeptide(L)' 'MPNENPSAQEWLTGLAAEMGLPSPSAEEIENLLNLAGVAAHSSERIAAPIACWMVGVAKIDPEEALAMVQKYENGRVS' A
#
# COMPACT_ATOMS: atom_id res chain seq x y z
N MET A 1 -12.11 29.20 -2.00
CA MET A 1 -10.85 28.72 -2.61
C MET A 1 -11.08 27.28 -3.00
N PRO A 2 -10.79 26.85 -4.25
CA PRO A 2 -10.69 25.42 -4.52
C PRO A 2 -9.61 24.84 -3.58
N ASN A 3 -9.78 23.59 -3.13
CA ASN A 3 -8.91 22.95 -2.16
C ASN A 3 -7.43 23.16 -2.54
N GLU A 4 -6.64 23.79 -1.65
CA GLU A 4 -5.24 24.12 -1.94
C GLU A 4 -4.31 22.89 -1.94
N ASN A 5 -4.81 21.74 -1.48
CA ASN A 5 -4.05 20.49 -1.41
C ASN A 5 -4.33 19.60 -2.64
N PRO A 6 -3.28 18.98 -3.23
CA PRO A 6 -3.45 18.02 -4.32
C PRO A 6 -4.27 16.81 -3.86
N SER A 7 -4.96 16.16 -4.81
CA SER A 7 -5.49 14.82 -4.59
C SER A 7 -4.35 13.83 -4.28
N ALA A 8 -4.69 12.70 -3.65
CA ALA A 8 -3.70 11.64 -3.37
C ALA A 8 -2.98 11.18 -4.66
N GLN A 9 -3.72 11.05 -5.78
CA GLN A 9 -3.15 10.64 -7.06
C GLN A 9 -2.17 11.66 -7.61
N GLU A 10 -2.50 12.94 -7.55
CA GLU A 10 -1.62 14.03 -8.00
C GLU A 10 -0.36 14.10 -7.15
N TRP A 11 -0.51 13.96 -5.83
CA TRP A 11 0.61 13.96 -4.91
C TRP A 11 1.55 12.76 -5.12
N LEU A 12 1.00 11.55 -5.26
CA LEU A 12 1.77 10.33 -5.54
C LEU A 12 2.48 10.40 -6.90
N THR A 13 1.82 10.94 -7.92
CA THR A 13 2.42 11.13 -9.25
C THR A 13 3.60 12.10 -9.18
N GLY A 14 3.47 13.21 -8.46
CA GLY A 14 4.58 14.15 -8.24
C GLY A 14 5.74 13.52 -7.49
N LEU A 15 5.46 12.74 -6.44
CA LEU A 15 6.49 12.05 -5.67
C LEU A 15 7.22 10.99 -6.50
N ALA A 16 6.48 10.19 -7.29
CA ALA A 16 7.06 9.17 -8.16
C ALA A 16 8.01 9.81 -9.18
N ALA A 17 7.63 10.96 -9.76
CA ALA A 17 8.48 11.71 -10.67
C ALA A 17 9.80 12.17 -10.01
N GLU A 18 9.76 12.69 -8.78
CA GLU A 18 10.96 13.07 -8.01
C GLU A 18 11.88 11.86 -7.75
N MET A 19 11.30 10.67 -7.54
CA MET A 19 12.06 9.44 -7.32
C MET A 19 12.53 8.75 -8.60
N GLY A 20 12.13 9.24 -9.78
CA GLY A 20 12.40 8.57 -11.06
C GLY A 20 11.67 7.23 -11.21
N LEU A 21 10.52 7.08 -10.54
CA LEU A 21 9.68 5.88 -10.56
C LEU A 21 8.43 6.09 -11.44
N PRO A 22 7.86 5.00 -12.01
CA PRO A 22 6.53 5.09 -12.59
C PRO A 22 5.51 5.46 -11.49
N SER A 23 4.51 6.27 -11.86
CA SER A 23 3.38 6.53 -10.99
C SER A 23 2.57 5.24 -10.83
N PRO A 24 2.15 4.87 -9.60
CA PRO A 24 1.37 3.67 -9.39
C PRO A 24 -0.02 3.79 -10.04
N SER A 25 -0.47 2.69 -10.64
CA SER A 25 -1.82 2.54 -11.16
C SER A 25 -2.86 2.52 -10.03
N ALA A 26 -4.13 2.74 -10.39
CA ALA A 26 -5.23 2.71 -9.44
C ALA A 26 -5.36 1.34 -8.75
N GLU A 27 -5.10 0.26 -9.48
CA GLU A 27 -5.16 -1.12 -8.98
C GLU A 27 -4.02 -1.41 -7.99
N GLU A 28 -2.78 -0.98 -8.30
CA GLU A 28 -1.66 -1.10 -7.37
C GLU A 28 -1.92 -0.34 -6.06
N ILE A 29 -2.50 0.88 -6.16
CA ILE A 29 -2.90 1.67 -4.99
C ILE A 29 -3.97 0.92 -4.19
N GLU A 30 -5.02 0.41 -4.83
CA GLU A 30 -6.10 -0.32 -4.16
C GLU A 30 -5.58 -1.57 -3.45
N ASN A 31 -4.71 -2.35 -4.11
CA ASN A 31 -4.10 -3.55 -3.53
C ASN A 31 -3.25 -3.22 -2.29
N LEU A 32 -2.42 -2.16 -2.34
CA LEU A 32 -1.63 -1.70 -1.19
C LEU A 32 -2.51 -1.16 -0.05
N LEU A 33 -3.59 -0.45 -0.36
CA LEU A 33 -4.54 0.03 0.64
C LEU A 33 -5.29 -1.12 1.32
N ASN A 34 -5.71 -2.12 0.56
CA ASN A 34 -6.33 -3.34 1.09
C ASN A 34 -5.37 -4.11 1.99
N LEU A 35 -4.10 -4.24 1.58
CA LEU A 35 -3.05 -4.88 2.37
C LEU A 35 -2.81 -4.14 3.69
N ALA A 36 -2.65 -2.81 3.63
CA ALA A 36 -2.53 -1.96 4.81
C ALA A 36 -3.75 -2.09 5.72
N GLY A 37 -4.95 -2.18 5.13
CA GLY A 37 -6.20 -2.43 5.83
C GLY A 37 -6.15 -3.73 6.64
N VAL A 38 -5.76 -4.86 6.02
CA VAL A 38 -5.62 -6.14 6.74
C VAL A 38 -4.65 -6.00 7.91
N ALA A 39 -3.46 -5.44 7.68
CA ALA A 39 -2.45 -5.27 8.71
C ALA A 39 -2.92 -4.36 9.88
N ALA A 40 -3.64 -3.28 9.59
CA ALA A 40 -4.16 -2.35 10.59
C ALA A 40 -5.28 -2.94 11.45
N HIS A 41 -6.13 -3.80 10.88
CA HIS A 41 -7.22 -4.44 11.63
C HIS A 41 -6.72 -5.57 12.52
N SER A 42 -5.70 -6.29 12.06
CA SER A 42 -5.16 -7.48 12.74
C SER A 42 -4.00 -7.18 13.69
N SER A 43 -3.61 -5.90 13.84
CA SER A 43 -2.48 -5.47 14.65
C SER A 43 -2.63 -4.02 15.14
N GLU A 44 -1.55 -3.46 15.67
CA GLU A 44 -1.45 -2.03 15.95
C GLU A 44 -1.34 -1.22 14.64
N ARG A 45 -1.73 0.06 14.68
CA ARG A 45 -1.74 0.94 13.49
C ARG A 45 -0.38 1.05 12.79
N ILE A 46 0.72 0.81 13.50
CA ILE A 46 2.08 0.80 12.94
C ILE A 46 2.30 -0.32 11.91
N ALA A 47 1.54 -1.42 11.98
CA ALA A 47 1.72 -2.56 11.09
C ALA A 47 1.43 -2.21 9.62
N ALA A 48 0.44 -1.35 9.36
CA ALA A 48 0.06 -0.96 8.00
C ALA A 48 1.21 -0.33 7.18
N PRO A 49 1.83 0.78 7.60
CA PRO A 49 2.92 1.38 6.84
C PRO A 49 4.17 0.50 6.77
N ILE A 50 4.46 -0.27 7.84
CA ILE A 50 5.63 -1.15 7.87
C ILE A 50 5.45 -2.34 6.93
N ALA A 51 4.24 -2.92 6.82
CA ALA A 51 3.94 -3.98 5.87
C ALA A 51 4.09 -3.49 4.42
N CYS A 52 3.52 -2.33 4.08
CA CYS A 52 3.70 -1.74 2.74
C CYS A 52 5.17 -1.46 2.41
N TRP A 53 5.96 -0.99 3.39
CA TRP A 53 7.40 -0.82 3.21
C TRP A 53 8.12 -2.15 2.93
N MET A 54 7.79 -3.23 3.66
CA MET A 54 8.38 -4.55 3.43
C MET A 54 8.10 -5.07 2.01
N VAL A 55 6.88 -4.86 1.50
CA VAL A 55 6.52 -5.20 0.11
C VAL A 55 7.40 -4.46 -0.89
N GLY A 56 7.59 -3.14 -0.69
CA GLY A 56 8.46 -2.33 -1.55
C GLY A 56 9.93 -2.79 -1.50
N VAL A 57 10.46 -3.12 -0.32
CA VAL A 57 11.82 -3.65 -0.16
C VAL A 57 11.99 -5.00 -0.86
N ALA A 58 10.97 -5.87 -0.77
CA ALA A 58 10.98 -7.19 -1.37
C ALA A 58 10.72 -7.18 -2.89
N LYS A 59 10.30 -6.04 -3.46
CA LYS A 59 9.91 -5.87 -4.87
C LYS A 59 8.85 -6.88 -5.32
N ILE A 60 7.88 -7.12 -4.45
CA ILE A 60 6.74 -7.99 -4.72
C ILE A 60 5.63 -7.16 -5.34
N ASP A 61 4.95 -7.71 -6.34
CA ASP A 61 3.78 -7.09 -6.95
C ASP A 61 2.67 -6.86 -5.90
N PRO A 62 1.97 -5.71 -5.89
CA PRO A 62 0.91 -5.44 -4.93
C PRO A 62 -0.21 -6.47 -4.85
N GLU A 63 -0.62 -7.07 -5.97
CA GLU A 63 -1.66 -8.10 -6.00
C GLU A 63 -1.17 -9.37 -5.28
N GLU A 64 0.04 -9.82 -5.61
CA GLU A 64 0.68 -10.98 -4.98
C GLU A 64 0.92 -10.74 -3.48
N ALA A 65 1.38 -9.54 -3.11
CA ALA A 65 1.59 -9.15 -1.73
C ALA A 65 0.29 -9.19 -0.91
N LEU A 66 -0.81 -8.69 -1.46
CA LEU A 66 -2.13 -8.75 -0.82
C LEU A 66 -2.54 -10.20 -0.56
N ALA A 67 -2.39 -11.08 -1.56
CA ALA A 67 -2.71 -12.51 -1.42
C ALA A 67 -1.87 -13.19 -0.32
N MET A 68 -0.58 -12.86 -0.22
CA MET A 68 0.30 -13.37 0.84
C MET A 68 -0.12 -12.90 2.23
N VAL A 69 -0.46 -11.61 2.38
CA VAL A 69 -0.89 -11.05 3.67
C VAL A 69 -2.23 -11.65 4.10
N GLN A 70 -3.19 -11.79 3.19
CA GLN A 70 -4.47 -12.45 3.48
C GLN A 70 -4.27 -13.92 3.89
N LYS A 71 -3.40 -14.66 3.19
CA LYS A 71 -3.07 -16.05 3.54
C LYS A 71 -2.45 -16.15 4.93
N TYR A 72 -1.49 -15.28 5.26
CA TYR A 72 -0.86 -15.23 6.57
C TYR A 72 -1.88 -14.96 7.67
N GLU A 73 -2.77 -13.98 7.46
CA GLU A 73 -3.79 -13.63 8.45
C GLU A 73 -4.80 -14.76 8.67
N ASN A 74 -5.31 -15.36 7.59
CA ASN A 74 -6.24 -16.50 7.69
C ASN A 74 -5.62 -17.69 8.44
N GLY A 75 -4.32 -17.93 8.26
CA GLY A 75 -3.58 -18.97 8.95
C GLY A 75 -3.30 -18.67 10.43
N ARG A 76 -3.34 -17.40 10.85
CA ARG A 76 -3.17 -16.99 12.26
C ARG A 76 -4.43 -17.10 13.09
N VAL A 77 -5.60 -16.98 12.46
CA VAL A 77 -6.90 -17.00 13.13
C VAL A 77 -7.45 -18.43 13.29
N SER A 78 -6.78 -19.42 12.67
CA SER A 78 -7.15 -20.85 12.71
C SER A 78 -6.57 -21.61 13.91
#